data_AF-A0A0X8X4Z5-F1
#
_entry.id   AF-A0A0X8X4Z5-F1
#
_cell.length_a   1.000
_cell.length_b   1.000
_cell.length_c   1.000
_cell.angle_alpha   90.00
_cell.angle_beta   90.00
_cell.angle_gamma   90.00
#
_symmetry.space_group_name_H-M   'P 1'
#
loop_
_entity.id
_entity.type
_entity.pdbx_description
1 polymer ?
#
loop_
_entity_poly.entity_id
_entity_poly.type
_entity_poly.pdbx_seq_one_letter_code
_entity_poly.pdbx_strand_id
1 'polypeptide(L)'
;MGRNEHPFKRFLRNRKPGRTAQIQGADKKAEGDAFLFDNTSKESGLLKCFKPVRKIFKHAGKIRDAYTNLQLSERYHLKNKQFEEGQQKIIDEGTIEFRSNGPQFFKNIKTAHKRLKKQLQKVDDSMIADYYKQQLSNIATNLAVSGFTEDMHTNRKLIKILVYNHKLAEKALNGSVPFNTAYLDKLQEAIGKWHDNLVAEELFSTPELNDKPIVAKIKKVNSNVKRSITNLADDFLKKATTVEQPLNA
;
A
#
# COMPACT_ATOMS: atom_id res chain seq x y z
N MET A 1 7.15 -0.74 32.53
CA MET A 1 6.58 -0.23 31.27
C MET A 1 7.63 -0.31 30.16
N GLY A 2 7.48 -1.24 29.19
CA GLY A 2 8.41 -1.34 28.07
C GLY A 2 8.20 -0.20 27.07
N ARG A 3 9.22 0.60 26.78
CA ARG A 3 9.14 1.64 25.74
C ARG A 3 8.82 0.96 24.40
N ASN A 4 7.74 1.39 23.73
CA ASN A 4 7.39 0.95 22.38
C ASN A 4 8.54 1.28 21.43
N GLU A 5 9.39 0.31 21.15
CA GLU A 5 10.52 0.45 20.26
C GLU A 5 10.03 0.68 18.82
N HIS A 6 10.59 1.70 18.16
CA HIS A 6 10.24 2.05 16.80
C HIS A 6 10.40 0.84 15.85
N PRO A 7 9.41 0.53 14.97
CA PRO A 7 9.44 -0.65 14.09
C PRO A 7 10.74 -0.78 13.28
N PHE A 8 11.28 0.34 12.79
CA PHE A 8 12.57 0.39 12.10
C PHE A 8 13.75 -0.11 12.95
N LYS A 9 13.87 0.30 14.22
CA LYS A 9 14.94 -0.19 15.11
C LYS A 9 14.80 -1.67 15.39
N ARG A 10 13.55 -2.10 15.63
CA ARG A 10 13.22 -3.51 15.84
C ARG A 10 13.57 -4.38 14.62
N PHE A 11 13.42 -3.85 13.40
CA PHE A 11 13.84 -4.53 12.18
C PHE A 11 15.37 -4.66 12.10
N LEU A 12 16.10 -3.57 12.34
CA LEU A 12 17.58 -3.57 12.29
C LEU A 12 18.21 -4.62 13.23
N ARG A 13 17.54 -4.93 14.35
CA ARG A 13 17.98 -5.93 15.32
C ARG A 13 17.64 -7.38 14.93
N ASN A 14 16.43 -7.65 14.43
CA ASN A 14 15.88 -9.01 14.47
C ASN A 14 16.04 -9.87 13.19
N ARG A 15 16.76 -9.42 12.14
CA ARG A 15 17.08 -10.16 10.89
C ARG A 15 15.94 -10.87 10.13
N LYS A 16 14.69 -10.82 10.58
CA LYS A 16 13.57 -11.54 9.95
C LYS A 16 13.08 -10.80 8.69
N PRO A 17 13.16 -11.39 7.48
CA PRO A 17 12.74 -10.76 6.23
C PRO A 17 11.28 -10.30 6.24
N GLY A 18 10.38 -11.08 6.85
CA GLY A 18 8.94 -10.77 6.92
C GLY A 18 8.57 -9.47 7.67
N ARG A 19 9.53 -8.79 8.30
CA ARG A 19 9.30 -7.49 8.95
C ARG A 19 9.45 -6.27 8.04
N THR A 20 9.96 -6.43 6.81
CA THR A 20 9.96 -5.35 5.79
C THR A 20 8.54 -4.90 5.45
N ALA A 21 7.55 -5.80 5.57
CA ALA A 21 6.13 -5.48 5.41
C ALA A 21 5.63 -4.44 6.44
N GLN A 22 6.07 -4.54 7.70
CA GLN A 22 5.70 -3.59 8.76
C GLN A 22 6.32 -2.20 8.51
N ILE A 23 7.57 -2.19 8.01
CA ILE A 23 8.27 -0.98 7.60
C ILE A 23 7.49 -0.27 6.49
N GLN A 24 7.09 -0.98 5.44
CA GLN A 24 6.29 -0.39 4.36
C GLN A 24 4.87 0.02 4.79
N GLY A 25 4.26 -0.68 5.76
CA GLY A 25 2.98 -0.25 6.32
C GLY A 25 3.08 1.11 7.00
N ALA A 26 4.14 1.32 7.80
CA ALA A 26 4.42 2.61 8.43
C ALA A 26 4.75 3.71 7.41
N ASP A 27 5.45 3.37 6.32
CA ASP A 27 5.71 4.28 5.19
C ASP A 27 4.42 4.83 4.61
N LYS A 28 3.54 3.91 4.17
CA LYS A 28 2.32 4.27 3.46
C LYS A 28 1.38 5.09 4.33
N LYS A 29 1.39 4.86 5.63
CA LYS A 29 0.66 5.71 6.59
C LYS A 29 1.25 7.13 6.61
N ALA A 30 2.56 7.27 6.80
CA ALA A 30 3.19 8.59 6.84
C ALA A 30 3.11 9.33 5.49
N GLU A 31 3.19 8.61 4.37
CA GLU A 31 2.96 9.16 3.03
C GLU A 31 1.51 9.58 2.83
N GLY A 32 0.55 8.77 3.30
CA GLY A 32 -0.87 9.11 3.29
C GLY A 32 -1.15 10.39 4.07
N ASP A 33 -0.60 10.51 5.29
CA ASP A 33 -0.71 11.72 6.10
C ASP A 33 -0.13 12.92 5.33
N ALA A 34 1.10 12.81 4.82
CA ALA A 34 1.75 13.88 4.06
C ALA A 34 0.96 14.28 2.82
N PHE A 35 0.35 13.31 2.12
CA PHE A 35 -0.48 13.56 0.96
C PHE A 35 -1.76 14.31 1.32
N LEU A 36 -2.42 13.97 2.43
CA LEU A 36 -3.57 14.74 2.93
C LEU A 36 -3.17 16.19 3.17
N PHE A 37 -2.12 16.43 3.96
CA PHE A 37 -1.68 17.79 4.28
C PHE A 37 -1.22 18.59 3.05
N ASP A 38 -0.55 17.97 2.08
CA ASP A 38 -0.15 18.66 0.83
C ASP A 38 -1.35 19.05 -0.05
N ASN A 39 -2.48 18.35 0.06
CA ASN A 39 -3.69 18.66 -0.71
C ASN A 39 -4.67 19.59 0.03
N THR A 40 -4.58 19.65 1.37
CA THR A 40 -5.49 20.48 2.18
C THR A 40 -4.84 21.76 2.68
N SER A 41 -3.51 21.87 2.70
CA SER A 41 -2.82 23.07 3.17
C SER A 41 -2.36 23.96 2.01
N LYS A 42 -2.16 25.24 2.29
CA LYS A 42 -1.59 26.19 1.31
C LYS A 42 -0.08 25.95 1.09
N GLU A 43 0.59 25.25 2.01
CA GLU A 43 2.01 24.94 1.88
C GLU A 43 2.19 23.68 1.03
N SER A 44 2.68 23.86 -0.20
CA SER A 44 3.08 22.73 -1.03
C SER A 44 4.48 22.24 -0.65
N GLY A 45 4.69 20.92 -0.64
CA GLY A 45 6.03 20.34 -0.63
C GLY A 45 6.38 19.52 0.61
N LEU A 46 5.43 19.16 1.47
CA LEU A 46 5.63 18.17 2.52
C LEU A 46 6.09 16.84 1.93
N LEU A 47 5.57 16.46 0.75
CA LEU A 47 6.04 15.27 0.02
C LEU A 47 7.52 15.37 -0.39
N LYS A 48 8.08 16.58 -0.58
CA LYS A 48 9.51 16.75 -0.85
C LYS A 48 10.35 16.42 0.40
N CYS A 49 9.86 16.76 1.59
CA CYS A 49 10.50 16.40 2.86
C CYS A 49 10.53 14.88 3.09
N PHE A 50 9.63 14.14 2.44
CA PHE A 50 9.55 12.69 2.50
C PHE A 50 10.49 11.96 1.52
N LYS A 51 11.13 12.65 0.56
CA LYS A 51 12.06 12.04 -0.41
C LYS A 51 13.16 11.16 0.21
N PRO A 52 13.87 11.58 1.29
CA PRO A 52 14.89 10.73 1.90
C PRO A 52 14.31 9.44 2.47
N VAL A 53 13.08 9.50 2.94
CA VAL A 53 12.35 8.38 3.53
C VAL A 53 11.91 7.40 2.43
N ARG A 54 11.37 7.91 1.30
CA ARG A 54 11.08 7.08 0.11
C ARG A 54 12.28 6.28 -0.39
N LYS A 55 13.49 6.85 -0.35
CA LYS A 55 14.72 6.12 -0.73
C LYS A 55 14.91 4.88 0.13
N ILE A 56 14.75 5.00 1.45
CA ILE A 56 14.85 3.87 2.40
C ILE A 56 13.84 2.79 2.02
N PHE A 57 12.59 3.19 1.77
CA PHE A 57 11.54 2.24 1.43
C PHE A 57 11.74 1.59 0.05
N LYS A 58 12.38 2.28 -0.89
CA LYS A 58 12.82 1.67 -2.16
C LYS A 58 13.81 0.52 -1.94
N HIS A 59 14.77 0.67 -1.02
CA HIS A 59 15.68 -0.44 -0.66
C HIS A 59 14.92 -1.59 0.03
N ALA A 60 14.03 -1.28 0.98
CA ALA A 60 13.19 -2.30 1.63
C ALA A 60 12.23 -2.99 0.64
N GLY A 61 11.79 -2.26 -0.40
CA GLY A 61 11.00 -2.75 -1.52
C GLY A 61 11.65 -3.92 -2.21
N LYS A 62 12.88 -3.76 -2.67
CA LYS A 62 13.63 -4.83 -3.36
C LYS A 62 13.68 -6.14 -2.56
N ILE A 63 13.96 -6.05 -1.25
CA ILE A 63 13.99 -7.22 -0.36
C ILE A 63 12.61 -7.88 -0.26
N ARG A 64 11.56 -7.06 -0.10
CA ARG A 64 10.18 -7.55 -0.02
C ARG A 64 9.75 -8.20 -1.34
N ASP A 65 10.08 -7.61 -2.47
CA ASP A 65 9.68 -8.10 -3.78
C ASP A 65 10.31 -9.47 -4.03
N ALA A 66 11.60 -9.65 -3.74
CA ALA A 66 12.26 -10.95 -3.82
C ALA A 66 11.65 -11.99 -2.87
N TYR A 67 11.31 -11.59 -1.64
CA TYR A 67 10.61 -12.47 -0.70
C TYR A 67 9.20 -12.84 -1.20
N THR A 68 8.48 -11.88 -1.79
CA THR A 68 7.14 -12.12 -2.36
C THR A 68 7.23 -13.08 -3.54
N ASN A 69 8.25 -12.96 -4.38
CA ASN A 69 8.52 -13.87 -5.48
C ASN A 69 8.74 -15.31 -5.00
N LEU A 70 9.50 -15.52 -3.91
CA LEU A 70 9.63 -16.84 -3.30
C LEU A 70 8.28 -17.40 -2.80
N GLN A 71 7.46 -16.56 -2.14
CA GLN A 71 6.13 -16.97 -1.70
C GLN A 71 5.20 -17.33 -2.87
N LEU A 72 5.30 -16.61 -3.99
CA LEU A 72 4.55 -16.92 -5.21
C LEU A 72 5.04 -18.23 -5.83
N SER A 73 6.35 -18.46 -5.89
CA SER A 73 6.97 -19.72 -6.33
C SER A 73 6.40 -20.90 -5.55
N GLU A 74 6.41 -20.80 -4.21
CA GLU A 74 5.88 -21.82 -3.31
C GLU A 74 4.37 -22.05 -3.52
N ARG A 75 3.59 -20.97 -3.57
CA ARG A 75 2.12 -21.02 -3.74
C ARG A 75 1.69 -21.70 -5.04
N TYR A 76 2.46 -21.52 -6.10
CA TYR A 76 2.18 -22.13 -7.41
C TYR A 76 2.99 -23.40 -7.67
N HIS A 77 3.73 -23.90 -6.67
CA HIS A 77 4.54 -25.11 -6.74
C HIS A 77 5.58 -25.10 -7.86
N LEU A 78 6.16 -23.94 -8.15
CA LEU A 78 7.27 -23.82 -9.09
C LEU A 78 8.50 -24.51 -8.52
N LYS A 79 9.08 -25.42 -9.30
CA LYS A 79 10.32 -26.13 -8.95
C LYS A 79 11.47 -25.59 -9.80
N ASN A 80 11.97 -24.41 -9.46
CA ASN A 80 13.14 -23.82 -10.13
C ASN A 80 14.16 -23.37 -9.09
N LYS A 81 15.15 -24.23 -8.83
CA LYS A 81 16.18 -24.00 -7.81
C LYS A 81 17.03 -22.77 -8.11
N GLN A 82 17.38 -22.54 -9.37
CA GLN A 82 18.19 -21.39 -9.77
C GLN A 82 17.46 -20.07 -9.50
N PHE A 83 16.15 -20.03 -9.80
CA PHE A 83 15.31 -18.90 -9.48
C PHE A 83 15.24 -18.65 -7.97
N GLU A 84 14.98 -19.70 -7.18
CA GLU A 84 14.90 -19.61 -5.73
C GLU A 84 16.21 -19.13 -5.10
N GLU A 85 17.35 -19.70 -5.50
CA GLU A 85 18.69 -19.28 -5.07
C GLU A 85 18.96 -17.82 -5.44
N GLY A 86 18.53 -17.39 -6.64
CA GLY A 86 18.65 -16.00 -7.10
C GLY A 86 17.83 -15.02 -6.23
N GLN A 87 16.57 -15.33 -5.93
CA GLN A 87 15.74 -14.49 -5.06
C GLN A 87 16.28 -14.48 -3.62
N GLN A 88 16.74 -15.62 -3.11
CA GLN A 88 17.33 -15.73 -1.77
C GLN A 88 18.60 -14.86 -1.65
N LYS A 89 19.47 -14.89 -2.67
CA LYS A 89 20.64 -14.02 -2.74
C LYS A 89 20.28 -12.54 -2.68
N ILE A 90 19.26 -12.09 -3.43
CA ILE A 90 18.77 -10.70 -3.38
C ILE A 90 18.30 -10.31 -1.97
N ILE A 91 17.61 -11.22 -1.28
CA ILE A 91 17.14 -11.00 0.10
C ILE A 91 18.33 -10.85 1.05
N ASP A 92 19.32 -11.74 0.96
CA ASP A 92 20.47 -11.77 1.86
C ASP A 92 21.37 -10.54 1.66
N GLU A 93 21.79 -10.28 0.42
CA GLU A 93 22.62 -9.12 0.07
C GLU A 93 21.90 -7.80 0.38
N GLY A 94 20.63 -7.69 -0.04
CA GLY A 94 19.82 -6.51 0.24
C GLY A 94 19.62 -6.27 1.74
N THR A 95 19.46 -7.33 2.53
CA THR A 95 19.34 -7.21 4.00
C THR A 95 20.65 -6.75 4.64
N ILE A 96 21.79 -7.24 4.16
CA ILE A 96 23.11 -6.79 4.63
C ILE A 96 23.30 -5.30 4.33
N GLU A 97 23.06 -4.89 3.08
CA GLU A 97 23.16 -3.49 2.64
C GLU A 97 22.19 -2.57 3.40
N PHE A 98 20.94 -3.00 3.59
CA PHE A 98 19.95 -2.20 4.29
C PHE A 98 20.36 -1.96 5.76
N ARG A 99 20.98 -2.96 6.40
CA ARG A 99 21.43 -2.86 7.79
C ARG A 99 22.68 -2.00 7.93
N SER A 100 23.65 -2.13 7.02
CA SER A 100 24.86 -1.27 7.05
C SER A 100 24.49 0.21 6.90
N ASN A 101 23.47 0.52 6.08
CA ASN A 101 22.92 1.87 5.94
C ASN A 101 21.96 2.31 7.05
N GLY A 102 21.62 1.42 7.98
CA GLY A 102 20.63 1.63 9.04
C GLY A 102 20.82 2.93 9.86
N PRO A 103 22.04 3.24 10.35
CA PRO A 103 22.30 4.50 11.08
C PRO A 103 21.99 5.75 10.25
N GLN A 104 22.42 5.77 8.98
CA GLN A 104 22.15 6.88 8.06
C GLN A 104 20.66 6.99 7.74
N PHE A 105 19.99 5.87 7.47
CA PHE A 105 18.54 5.82 7.28
C PHE A 105 17.78 6.38 8.47
N PHE A 106 18.17 6.01 9.69
CA PHE A 106 17.55 6.54 10.91
C PHE A 106 17.77 8.05 11.07
N LYS A 107 18.97 8.56 10.74
CA LYS A 107 19.27 10.01 10.72
C LYS A 107 18.39 10.73 9.69
N ASN A 108 18.19 10.15 8.51
CA ASN A 108 17.33 10.70 7.47
C ASN A 108 15.86 10.76 7.92
N ILE A 109 15.33 9.69 8.52
CA ILE A 109 13.97 9.64 9.06
C ILE A 109 13.78 10.72 10.13
N LYS A 110 14.72 10.84 11.08
CA LYS A 110 14.66 11.87 12.13
C LYS A 110 14.66 13.29 11.55
N THR A 111 15.49 13.54 10.54
CA THR A 111 15.57 14.85 9.88
C THR A 111 14.28 15.16 9.14
N ALA A 112 13.74 14.21 8.37
CA ALA A 112 12.47 14.35 7.68
C ALA A 112 11.32 14.63 8.66
N HIS A 113 11.22 13.85 9.75
CA HIS A 113 10.23 14.06 10.80
C HIS A 113 10.32 15.46 11.43
N LYS A 114 11.53 15.94 11.74
CA LYS A 114 11.73 17.31 12.27
C LYS A 114 11.27 18.38 11.28
N ARG A 115 11.48 18.18 9.97
CA ARG A 115 11.05 19.13 8.93
C ARG A 115 9.53 19.13 8.77
N LEU A 116 8.93 17.94 8.66
CA LEU A 116 7.48 17.78 8.60
C LEU A 116 6.80 18.43 9.80
N LYS A 117 7.27 18.17 11.03
CA LYS A 117 6.71 18.79 12.23
C LYS A 117 6.73 20.32 12.22
N LYS A 118 7.71 20.94 11.55
CA LYS A 118 7.80 22.41 11.44
C LYS A 118 6.89 23.01 10.36
N GLN A 119 6.54 22.22 9.35
CA GLN A 119 5.74 22.66 8.19
C GLN A 119 4.26 22.24 8.32
N LEU A 120 3.95 21.31 9.23
CA LEU A 120 2.57 20.88 9.48
C LEU A 120 1.78 22.02 10.14
N GLN A 121 0.94 22.65 9.35
CA GLN A 121 -0.05 23.61 9.81
C GLN A 121 -1.34 22.92 10.24
N LYS A 122 -2.18 23.62 10.99
CA LYS A 122 -3.55 23.18 11.28
C LYS A 122 -4.32 23.19 9.96
N VAL A 123 -5.11 22.13 9.73
CA VAL A 123 -6.02 22.01 8.59
C VAL A 123 -7.44 22.12 9.12
N ASP A 124 -8.30 22.83 8.41
CA ASP A 124 -9.71 22.96 8.76
C ASP A 124 -10.49 21.68 8.42
N ASP A 125 -11.46 21.34 9.28
CA ASP A 125 -12.26 20.12 9.14
C ASP A 125 -13.02 20.09 7.80
N SER A 126 -13.47 21.24 7.30
CA SER A 126 -14.12 21.35 5.98
C SER A 126 -13.21 20.96 4.83
N MET A 127 -11.94 21.38 4.85
CA MET A 127 -10.95 21.01 3.82
C MET A 127 -10.67 19.51 3.81
N ILE A 128 -10.64 18.89 5.00
CA ILE A 128 -10.49 17.43 5.11
C ILE A 128 -11.72 16.74 4.51
N ALA A 129 -12.93 17.18 4.86
CA ALA A 129 -14.17 16.61 4.32
C ALA A 129 -14.24 16.73 2.79
N ASP A 130 -13.90 17.89 2.24
CA ASP A 130 -13.89 18.13 0.79
C ASP A 130 -12.84 17.28 0.08
N TYR A 131 -11.65 17.13 0.67
CA TYR A 131 -10.63 16.20 0.17
C TYR A 131 -11.18 14.76 0.08
N TYR A 132 -11.86 14.26 1.12
CA TYR A 132 -12.43 12.90 1.08
C TYR A 132 -13.49 12.75 -0.01
N LYS A 133 -14.42 13.72 -0.13
CA LYS A 133 -15.43 13.72 -1.19
C LYS A 133 -14.79 13.69 -2.58
N GLN A 134 -13.77 14.53 -2.79
CA GLN A 134 -13.05 14.59 -4.04
C GLN A 134 -12.34 13.27 -4.36
N GLN A 135 -11.63 12.67 -3.41
CA GLN A 135 -10.95 11.40 -3.62
C GLN A 135 -11.93 10.25 -3.90
N LEU A 136 -13.06 10.19 -3.20
CA LEU A 136 -14.11 9.20 -3.47
C LEU A 136 -14.70 9.39 -4.88
N SER A 137 -14.96 10.63 -5.29
CA SER A 137 -15.43 10.94 -6.65
C SER A 137 -14.41 10.53 -7.72
N ASN A 138 -13.13 10.81 -7.49
CA ASN A 138 -12.05 10.39 -8.40
C ASN A 138 -11.98 8.87 -8.52
N ILE A 139 -12.06 8.13 -7.40
CA ILE A 139 -12.10 6.67 -7.41
C ILE A 139 -13.31 6.17 -8.19
N ALA A 140 -14.50 6.74 -7.96
CA ALA A 140 -15.72 6.38 -8.67
C ALA A 140 -15.57 6.56 -10.19
N THR A 141 -14.99 7.69 -10.61
CA THR A 141 -14.77 8.03 -12.02
C THR A 141 -13.81 7.03 -12.66
N ASN A 142 -12.69 6.74 -12.00
CA ASN A 142 -11.72 5.77 -12.49
C ASN A 142 -12.26 4.34 -12.54
N LEU A 143 -13.12 3.95 -11.59
CA LEU A 143 -13.78 2.63 -11.59
C LEU A 143 -14.86 2.51 -12.68
N ALA A 144 -15.48 3.62 -13.08
CA ALA A 144 -16.49 3.64 -14.14
C ALA A 144 -15.87 3.47 -15.54
N VAL A 145 -14.62 3.92 -15.72
CA VAL A 145 -13.87 3.64 -16.95
C VAL A 145 -13.66 2.14 -17.03
N SER A 146 -14.25 1.51 -18.04
CA SER A 146 -14.24 0.06 -18.23
C SER A 146 -12.82 -0.41 -18.59
N GLY A 147 -11.99 -0.66 -17.59
CA GLY A 147 -10.60 -1.06 -17.79
C GLY A 147 -9.96 -1.63 -16.53
N PHE A 148 -9.42 -2.83 -16.62
CA PHE A 148 -8.49 -3.36 -15.62
C PHE A 148 -7.07 -2.90 -15.96
N THR A 149 -6.85 -1.59 -15.90
CA THR A 149 -5.61 -0.88 -16.26
C THR A 149 -4.82 -0.48 -15.00
N GLU A 150 -3.72 0.25 -15.17
CA GLU A 150 -2.96 0.89 -14.07
C GLU A 150 -3.83 1.78 -13.17
N ASP A 151 -4.97 2.29 -13.67
CA ASP A 151 -5.89 3.11 -12.88
C ASP A 151 -6.47 2.34 -11.69
N MET A 152 -6.61 1.00 -11.81
CA MET A 152 -7.01 0.16 -10.69
C MET A 152 -5.97 0.17 -9.56
N HIS A 153 -4.69 0.16 -9.91
CA HIS A 153 -3.61 0.29 -8.94
C HIS A 153 -3.61 1.67 -8.28
N THR A 154 -3.88 2.72 -9.06
CA THR A 154 -4.07 4.09 -8.55
C THR A 154 -5.26 4.17 -7.58
N ASN A 155 -6.41 3.62 -7.93
CA ASN A 155 -7.59 3.57 -7.05
C ASN A 155 -7.29 2.86 -5.73
N ARG A 156 -6.57 1.73 -5.79
CA ARG A 156 -6.14 1.03 -4.56
C ARG A 156 -5.24 1.89 -3.69
N LYS A 157 -4.32 2.67 -4.27
CA LYS A 157 -3.47 3.61 -3.50
C LYS A 157 -4.33 4.68 -2.84
N LEU A 158 -5.26 5.29 -3.57
CA LEU A 158 -6.18 6.30 -3.03
C LEU A 158 -7.02 5.74 -1.87
N ILE A 159 -7.64 4.57 -2.05
CA ILE A 159 -8.43 3.91 -1.00
C ILE A 159 -7.56 3.68 0.25
N LYS A 160 -6.33 3.17 0.09
CA LYS A 160 -5.41 2.97 1.22
C LYS A 160 -5.10 4.26 1.96
N ILE A 161 -4.86 5.35 1.25
CA ILE A 161 -4.60 6.66 1.84
C ILE A 161 -5.81 7.09 2.68
N LEU A 162 -7.02 6.99 2.12
CA LEU A 162 -8.25 7.34 2.86
C LEU A 162 -8.42 6.47 4.11
N VAL A 163 -8.27 5.14 4.00
CA VAL A 163 -8.40 4.22 5.14
C VAL A 163 -7.35 4.48 6.23
N TYR A 164 -6.09 4.75 5.85
CA TYR A 164 -5.03 5.03 6.83
C TYR A 164 -5.23 6.36 7.56
N ASN A 165 -5.70 7.37 6.83
CA ASN A 165 -5.93 8.69 7.38
C ASN A 165 -7.27 8.82 8.10
N HIS A 166 -8.19 7.87 7.91
CA HIS A 166 -9.54 7.93 8.47
C HIS A 166 -9.53 8.17 9.98
N LYS A 167 -8.66 7.48 10.73
CA LYS A 167 -8.53 7.68 12.19
C LYS A 167 -8.13 9.10 12.60
N LEU A 168 -7.40 9.81 11.74
CA LEU A 168 -7.02 11.21 11.99
C LEU A 168 -8.13 12.17 11.52
N ALA A 169 -8.85 11.79 10.46
CA ALA A 169 -9.92 12.58 9.86
C ALA A 169 -11.29 12.38 10.52
N GLU A 170 -11.46 11.37 11.39
CA GLU A 170 -12.75 10.94 11.94
C GLU A 170 -13.60 12.09 12.47
N LYS A 171 -12.99 12.99 13.26
CA LYS A 171 -13.68 14.17 13.79
C LYS A 171 -14.20 15.10 12.69
N ALA A 172 -13.40 15.33 11.66
CA ALA A 172 -13.74 16.20 10.54
C ALA A 172 -14.81 15.57 9.62
N LEU A 173 -14.85 14.24 9.54
CA LEU A 173 -15.81 13.51 8.70
C LEU A 173 -17.16 13.29 9.38
N ASN A 174 -17.20 13.31 10.71
CA ASN A 174 -18.41 13.04 11.48
C ASN A 174 -19.56 13.98 11.05
N GLY A 175 -20.66 13.40 10.56
CA GLY A 175 -21.82 14.12 10.05
C GLY A 175 -21.66 14.78 8.66
N SER A 176 -20.45 14.86 8.11
CA SER A 176 -20.19 15.54 6.82
C SER A 176 -20.01 14.57 5.65
N VAL A 177 -19.31 13.45 5.89
CA VAL A 177 -19.03 12.42 4.88
C VAL A 177 -19.07 11.07 5.57
N PRO A 178 -20.16 10.29 5.41
CA PRO A 178 -20.15 8.92 5.88
C PRO A 178 -19.05 8.14 5.16
N PHE A 179 -18.35 7.28 5.89
CA PHE A 179 -17.18 6.57 5.37
C PHE A 179 -17.22 5.09 5.77
N ASN A 180 -17.58 4.23 4.82
CA ASN A 180 -17.67 2.78 5.05
C ASN A 180 -16.29 2.14 4.89
N THR A 181 -15.50 2.15 5.97
CA THR A 181 -14.15 1.57 5.98
C THR A 181 -14.16 0.07 5.63
N ALA A 182 -15.15 -0.69 6.11
CA ALA A 182 -15.23 -2.14 5.89
C ALA A 182 -15.44 -2.48 4.40
N TYR A 183 -16.32 -1.75 3.72
CA TYR A 183 -16.51 -1.88 2.27
C TYR A 183 -15.25 -1.52 1.50
N LEU A 184 -14.60 -0.39 1.84
CA LEU A 184 -13.39 0.06 1.18
C LEU A 184 -12.24 -0.94 1.37
N ASP A 185 -12.10 -1.54 2.56
CA ASP A 185 -11.15 -2.63 2.83
C ASP A 185 -11.41 -3.85 1.94
N LYS A 186 -12.67 -4.29 1.84
CA LYS A 186 -13.04 -5.39 0.93
C LYS A 186 -12.67 -5.09 -0.53
N LEU A 187 -12.93 -3.87 -0.99
CA LEU A 187 -12.57 -3.45 -2.35
C LEU A 187 -11.05 -3.39 -2.57
N GLN A 188 -10.28 -2.73 -1.70
CA GLN A 188 -8.82 -2.65 -1.85
C GLN A 188 -8.11 -4.00 -1.72
N GLU A 189 -8.69 -4.96 -0.98
CA GLU A 189 -8.24 -6.34 -0.94
C GLU A 189 -8.49 -7.07 -2.25
N ALA A 190 -9.69 -6.93 -2.83
CA ALA A 190 -10.01 -7.53 -4.13
C ALA A 190 -9.08 -6.98 -5.23
N ILE A 191 -8.87 -5.66 -5.28
CA ILE A 191 -7.91 -5.03 -6.21
C ILE A 191 -6.49 -5.51 -5.93
N GLY A 192 -6.12 -5.68 -4.65
CA GLY A 192 -4.83 -6.22 -4.25
C GLY A 192 -4.59 -7.63 -4.80
N LYS A 193 -5.57 -8.53 -4.63
CA LYS A 193 -5.52 -9.90 -5.15
C LYS A 193 -5.38 -9.94 -6.67
N TRP A 194 -6.10 -9.05 -7.38
CA TRP A 194 -5.98 -8.92 -8.83
C TRP A 194 -4.56 -8.52 -9.25
N HIS A 195 -4.00 -7.49 -8.59
CA HIS A 195 -2.63 -7.05 -8.87
C HIS A 195 -1.59 -8.11 -8.53
N ASP A 196 -1.73 -8.81 -7.41
CA ASP A 196 -0.81 -9.89 -7.02
C ASP A 196 -0.83 -11.04 -8.05
N ASN A 197 -2.00 -11.32 -8.65
CA ASN A 197 -2.09 -12.27 -9.76
C ASN A 197 -1.41 -11.76 -11.04
N LEU A 198 -1.47 -10.45 -11.34
CA LEU A 198 -0.74 -9.89 -12.49
C LEU A 198 0.79 -9.98 -12.30
N VAL A 199 1.28 -9.65 -11.11
CA VAL A 199 2.72 -9.79 -10.78
C VAL A 199 3.14 -11.24 -10.89
N ALA A 200 2.32 -12.18 -10.42
CA ALA A 200 2.59 -13.60 -10.59
C ALA A 200 2.59 -13.99 -12.08
N GLU A 201 1.59 -13.57 -12.84
CA GLU A 201 1.50 -13.82 -14.28
C GLU A 201 2.75 -13.34 -15.02
N GLU A 202 3.19 -12.11 -14.76
CA GLU A 202 4.41 -11.53 -15.32
C GLU A 202 5.65 -12.36 -14.96
N LEU A 203 5.80 -12.70 -13.67
CA LEU A 203 6.90 -13.52 -13.18
C LEU A 203 6.97 -14.88 -13.89
N PHE A 204 5.85 -15.60 -14.00
CA PHE A 204 5.83 -16.91 -14.65
C PHE A 204 5.91 -16.85 -16.19
N SER A 205 5.72 -15.66 -16.77
CA SER A 205 5.86 -15.42 -18.20
C SER A 205 7.27 -15.02 -18.62
N THR A 206 8.20 -14.78 -17.68
CA THR A 206 9.57 -14.43 -18.05
C THR A 206 10.26 -15.58 -18.78
N PRO A 207 11.22 -15.31 -19.68
CA PRO A 207 11.92 -16.36 -20.44
C PRO A 207 12.59 -17.43 -19.55
N GLU A 208 13.02 -17.05 -18.34
CA GLU A 208 13.68 -17.95 -17.39
C GLU A 208 12.71 -18.98 -16.78
N LEU A 209 11.42 -18.66 -16.69
CA LEU A 209 10.40 -19.54 -16.08
C LEU A 209 9.46 -20.14 -17.13
N ASN A 210 8.86 -19.30 -17.98
CA ASN A 210 7.98 -19.64 -19.11
C ASN A 210 6.97 -20.79 -18.83
N ASP A 211 6.36 -20.78 -17.63
CA ASP A 211 5.43 -21.84 -17.20
C ASP A 211 4.00 -21.53 -17.68
N LYS A 212 3.74 -21.87 -18.95
CA LYS A 212 2.44 -21.63 -19.60
C LYS A 212 1.25 -22.24 -18.83
N PRO A 213 1.31 -23.48 -18.31
CA PRO A 213 0.25 -24.04 -17.47
C PRO A 213 -0.08 -23.20 -16.23
N ILE A 214 0.94 -22.74 -15.49
CA ILE A 214 0.74 -21.88 -14.32
C ILE A 214 0.12 -20.54 -14.74
N VAL A 215 0.64 -19.91 -15.79
CA VAL A 215 0.09 -18.65 -16.34
C VAL A 215 -1.40 -18.80 -16.70
N ALA A 216 -1.79 -19.89 -17.34
CA ALA A 216 -3.21 -20.15 -17.68
C ALA A 216 -4.08 -20.28 -16.42
N LYS A 217 -3.58 -20.97 -15.37
CA LYS A 217 -4.27 -21.09 -14.08
C LYS A 217 -4.45 -19.72 -13.41
N ILE A 218 -3.40 -18.88 -13.41
CA ILE A 218 -3.44 -17.52 -12.86
C ILE A 218 -4.49 -16.67 -13.58
N LYS A 219 -4.50 -16.68 -14.92
CA LYS A 219 -5.51 -15.95 -15.73
C LYS A 219 -6.94 -16.34 -15.39
N LYS A 220 -7.20 -17.64 -15.16
CA LYS A 220 -8.52 -18.13 -14.74
C LYS A 220 -8.92 -17.58 -13.38
N VAL A 221 -8.03 -17.64 -12.38
CA VAL A 221 -8.27 -17.04 -11.06
C VAL A 221 -8.50 -15.54 -11.17
N ASN A 222 -7.69 -14.86 -11.98
CA ASN A 222 -7.77 -13.42 -12.14
C ASN A 222 -9.11 -12.97 -12.75
N SER A 223 -9.67 -13.74 -13.68
CA SER A 223 -10.99 -13.49 -14.26
C SER A 223 -12.11 -13.49 -13.20
N ASN A 224 -12.04 -14.39 -12.22
CA ASN A 224 -12.98 -14.41 -11.11
C ASN A 224 -12.81 -13.20 -10.18
N VAL A 225 -11.57 -12.81 -9.90
CA VAL A 225 -11.28 -11.61 -9.09
C VAL A 225 -11.78 -10.35 -9.79
N LYS A 226 -11.59 -10.24 -11.11
CA LYS A 226 -12.12 -9.13 -11.92
C LYS A 226 -13.63 -9.00 -11.75
N ARG A 227 -14.39 -10.10 -11.89
CA ARG A 227 -15.85 -10.09 -11.65
C ARG A 227 -16.20 -9.62 -10.24
N SER A 228 -15.47 -10.09 -9.22
CA SER A 228 -15.68 -9.62 -7.84
C SER A 228 -15.42 -8.12 -7.69
N ILE A 229 -14.39 -7.57 -8.33
CA ILE A 229 -14.09 -6.14 -8.32
C ILE A 229 -15.22 -5.37 -9.00
N THR A 230 -15.68 -5.81 -10.17
CA THR A 230 -16.80 -5.18 -10.90
C THR A 230 -18.05 -5.10 -10.01
N ASN A 231 -18.42 -6.20 -9.36
CA ASN A 231 -19.58 -6.22 -8.45
C ASN A 231 -19.41 -5.31 -7.23
N LEU A 232 -18.18 -5.17 -6.73
CA LEU A 232 -17.89 -4.26 -5.61
C LEU A 232 -17.90 -2.81 -6.07
N ALA A 233 -17.37 -2.51 -7.26
CA ALA A 233 -17.27 -1.17 -7.84
C ALA A 233 -18.61 -0.62 -8.33
N ASP A 234 -19.56 -1.51 -8.65
CA ASP A 234 -20.93 -1.11 -8.93
C ASP A 234 -21.51 -0.30 -7.77
N ASP A 235 -22.21 0.81 -8.07
CA ASP A 235 -22.70 1.76 -7.06
C ASP A 235 -21.63 2.21 -6.03
N PHE A 236 -20.35 2.33 -6.44
CA PHE A 236 -19.23 2.60 -5.54
C PHE A 236 -19.50 3.74 -4.55
N LEU A 237 -19.94 4.90 -5.02
CA LEU A 237 -20.14 6.07 -4.15
C LEU A 237 -21.15 5.78 -3.06
N LYS A 238 -22.29 5.16 -3.41
CA LYS A 238 -23.33 4.78 -2.46
C LYS A 238 -22.80 3.80 -1.43
N LYS A 239 -22.08 2.75 -1.84
CA LYS A 239 -21.50 1.75 -0.91
C LYS A 239 -20.41 2.34 -0.02
N ALA A 240 -19.58 3.24 -0.56
CA ALA A 240 -18.52 3.93 0.19
C ALA A 240 -19.06 4.92 1.23
N THR A 241 -20.25 5.48 1.01
CA THR A 241 -20.88 6.48 1.89
C THR A 241 -22.14 5.98 2.61
N THR A 242 -22.37 4.67 2.64
CA THR A 242 -23.43 4.07 3.47
C THR A 242 -22.78 3.25 4.56
N VAL A 243 -22.88 3.70 5.81
CA VAL A 243 -22.44 2.90 6.97
C VAL A 243 -23.55 1.89 7.25
N GLU A 244 -23.30 0.61 6.95
CA GLU A 244 -24.19 -0.45 7.39
C GLU A 244 -24.20 -0.43 8.93
N GLN A 245 -25.35 -0.15 9.52
CA GLN A 245 -25.50 -0.35 10.96
C GLN A 245 -25.31 -1.86 11.20
N PRO A 246 -24.42 -2.26 12.12
CA PRO A 246 -24.35 -3.66 12.48
C PRO A 246 -25.74 -4.08 12.92
N LEU A 247 -26.32 -5.06 12.21
CA LEU A 247 -27.55 -5.74 12.65
C LEU A 247 -27.28 -6.17 14.09
N ASN A 248 -27.98 -5.54 15.05
CA ASN A 248 -27.81 -5.81 16.47
C ASN A 248 -27.84 -7.34 16.67
N ALA A 249 -26.68 -7.89 17.01
CA ALA A 249 -26.46 -9.30 17.31
C ALA A 249 -26.41 -9.51 18.82
#